data_AF-A0A352AR01-F1
#
_entry.id   AF-A0A352AR01-F1
#
_cell.length_a   1.000
_cell.length_b   1.000
_cell.length_c   1.000
_cell.angle_alpha   90.00
_cell.angle_beta   90.00
_cell.angle_gamma   90.00
#
_symmetry.space_group_name_H-M   'P 1'
#
loop_
_entity.id
_entity.type
_entity.pdbx_description
1 polymer ?
#
loop_
_entity_poly.entity_id
_entity_poly.type
_entity_poly.pdbx_seq_one_letter_code
_entity_poly.pdbx_strand_id
1 'polypeptide(L)'
;MNTLLNRRDYLGTSTGEPMRTQVAHRPIAIPVFPATSETTSSEPISDWDLLIVSERTTSGLTLSSQPVASTEATRSALNELRQLSGLTWEQLARLFNVSRRSLHFWASGQPLYPSNEERLNRLLGTVRYINRGSASINRSILLSPSSDGRIPLDLLIAGWYEEVKQLIGSGNTPQKSPLKPLSEDAIASRMPQKPEELVDALHDPIHREVGRSRTVRAVRSRKRDSNQ
;
A
#
# COMPACT_ATOMS: atom_id res chain seq x y z
N MET A 1 48.72 -7.96 27.46
CA MET A 1 48.73 -8.29 28.90
C MET A 1 48.92 -7.01 29.69
N ASN A 2 48.23 -6.90 30.84
CA ASN A 2 48.05 -5.77 31.79
C ASN A 2 46.71 -5.01 31.58
N THR A 3 45.64 -5.24 32.36
CA THR A 3 45.33 -4.81 33.76
C THR A 3 45.28 -3.27 33.89
N LEU A 4 44.31 -2.56 34.50
CA LEU A 4 43.15 -2.83 35.37
C LEU A 4 42.27 -1.55 35.41
N LEU A 5 40.95 -1.75 35.59
CA LEU A 5 39.98 -0.95 36.37
C LEU A 5 40.27 0.54 36.68
N ASN A 6 39.41 1.44 36.16
CA ASN A 6 39.18 2.75 36.74
C ASN A 6 37.72 2.86 37.21
N ARG A 7 37.52 2.71 38.52
CA ARG A 7 36.29 2.96 39.26
C ARG A 7 36.60 4.13 40.18
N ARG A 8 35.89 5.25 40.02
CA ARG A 8 35.83 6.32 41.02
C ARG A 8 34.39 6.50 41.44
N ASP A 9 34.16 6.22 42.71
CA ASP A 9 32.96 6.50 43.45
C ASP A 9 33.01 7.94 44.03
N TYR A 10 31.82 8.43 44.38
CA TYR A 10 31.48 9.33 45.50
C TYR A 10 31.25 10.85 45.29
N LEU A 11 29.96 11.17 45.49
CA LEU A 11 29.36 12.14 46.43
C LEU A 11 29.48 13.65 46.19
N GLY A 12 28.30 14.27 46.09
CA GLY A 12 28.08 15.70 46.20
C GLY A 12 26.62 16.04 46.40
N THR A 13 26.04 15.58 47.52
CA THR A 13 24.75 16.04 48.05
C THR A 13 24.93 17.44 48.62
N SER A 14 24.15 18.43 48.15
CA SER A 14 24.08 19.75 48.78
C SER A 14 22.66 20.29 48.73
N THR A 15 22.10 20.46 49.93
CA THR A 15 21.40 21.66 50.43
C THR A 15 20.26 22.18 49.55
N GLY A 16 18.98 22.02 49.89
CA GLY A 16 18.38 22.36 51.18
C GLY A 16 17.73 23.74 51.05
N GLU A 17 16.40 23.80 50.96
CA GLU A 17 15.57 24.92 51.44
C GLU A 17 14.07 24.54 51.41
N PRO A 18 13.24 25.15 52.27
CA PRO A 18 12.04 24.53 52.82
C PRO A 18 10.71 25.21 52.44
N MET A 19 9.65 24.40 52.47
CA MET A 19 8.35 24.62 53.16
C MET A 19 7.63 25.99 53.11
N ARG A 20 6.39 25.92 52.56
CA ARG A 20 5.11 26.56 53.00
C ARG A 20 4.89 28.07 52.81
N THR A 21 3.83 28.40 52.06
CA THR A 21 2.52 29.03 52.45
C THR A 21 1.84 29.51 51.16
N GLN A 22 0.69 29.02 50.71
CA GLN A 22 -0.72 29.28 51.11
C GLN A 22 -1.14 30.76 51.17
N VAL A 23 -2.40 31.02 50.78
CA VAL A 23 -3.20 32.28 50.79
C VAL A 23 -3.30 32.94 49.38
N ALA A 24 -4.44 33.31 48.80
CA ALA A 24 -5.78 33.60 49.30
C ALA A 24 -6.89 33.23 48.29
N HIS A 25 -8.06 32.89 48.82
CA HIS A 25 -9.35 32.95 48.12
C HIS A 25 -9.82 34.41 48.00
N ARG A 26 -10.44 34.77 46.87
CA ARG A 26 -11.52 35.75 46.87
C ARG A 26 -12.54 35.47 45.74
N PRO A 27 -13.79 35.15 46.10
CA PRO A 27 -14.96 35.17 45.20
C PRO A 27 -15.58 36.58 45.21
N ILE A 28 -16.22 37.01 44.12
CA ILE A 28 -17.15 38.16 43.94
C ILE A 28 -17.31 38.32 42.40
N ALA A 29 -18.45 38.57 41.77
CA ALA A 29 -19.87 38.47 42.06
C ALA A 29 -20.58 38.56 40.69
N ILE A 30 -21.79 38.01 40.63
CA ILE A 30 -22.69 37.97 39.48
C ILE A 30 -23.25 39.38 39.20
N PRO A 31 -23.50 39.74 37.92
CA PRO A 31 -24.76 40.38 37.57
C PRO A 31 -25.58 39.51 36.60
N VAL A 32 -26.83 39.30 37.02
CA VAL A 32 -27.96 38.69 36.31
C VAL A 32 -28.50 39.68 35.26
N PHE A 33 -29.22 39.12 34.28
CA PHE A 33 -30.29 39.68 33.41
C PHE A 33 -29.95 39.72 31.91
N PRO A 34 -30.96 39.56 31.03
CA PRO A 34 -32.04 38.57 31.02
C PRO A 34 -32.08 37.77 29.71
N ALA A 35 -32.89 36.72 29.71
CA ALA A 35 -33.16 35.83 28.59
C ALA A 35 -33.76 36.55 27.37
N THR A 36 -33.21 36.26 26.19
CA THR A 36 -33.99 36.08 24.97
C THR A 36 -33.50 34.80 24.31
N SER A 37 -34.41 33.85 24.20
CA SER A 37 -34.33 32.65 23.37
C SER A 37 -33.93 33.03 21.94
N GLU A 38 -33.01 32.27 21.33
CA GLU A 38 -33.19 31.72 19.98
C GLU A 38 -32.05 30.76 19.63
N THR A 39 -32.47 29.52 19.46
CA THR A 39 -31.74 28.34 19.01
C THR A 39 -31.29 28.51 17.57
N THR A 40 -30.02 28.21 17.25
CA THR A 40 -29.61 27.48 16.04
C THR A 40 -28.17 27.01 16.23
N SER A 41 -28.03 25.80 16.79
CA SER A 41 -26.80 25.03 16.72
C SER A 41 -26.70 24.47 15.29
N SER A 42 -25.74 24.98 14.53
CA SER A 42 -25.33 24.40 13.26
C SER A 42 -24.41 23.21 13.55
N GLU A 43 -25.00 22.06 13.91
CA GLU A 43 -24.35 20.78 13.67
C GLU A 43 -24.74 20.29 12.27
N PRO A 44 -23.80 19.94 11.39
CA PRO A 44 -24.14 19.20 10.19
C PRO A 44 -24.53 17.78 10.60
N ILE A 45 -25.82 17.59 10.84
CA ILE A 45 -26.46 16.28 10.84
C ILE A 45 -26.08 15.65 9.50
N SER A 46 -25.19 14.66 9.55
CA SER A 46 -24.91 13.80 8.41
C SER A 46 -26.15 12.96 8.18
N ASP A 47 -27.00 13.49 7.31
CA ASP A 47 -28.24 12.92 6.79
C ASP A 47 -27.90 11.63 6.02
N TRP A 48 -27.76 10.53 6.77
CA TRP A 48 -27.51 9.18 6.24
C TRP A 48 -28.77 8.33 6.11
N ASP A 49 -29.95 8.90 6.34
CA ASP A 49 -31.22 8.23 6.13
C ASP A 49 -32.13 9.12 5.28
N LEU A 50 -32.75 8.54 4.25
CA LEU A 50 -33.77 9.13 3.35
C LEU A 50 -33.30 9.60 1.96
N LEU A 51 -32.72 8.71 1.16
CA LEU A 51 -33.15 8.52 -0.24
C LEU A 51 -32.91 7.06 -0.70
N ILE A 52 -33.57 6.10 -0.06
CA ILE A 52 -33.93 4.84 -0.71
C ILE A 52 -35.45 4.65 -0.54
N VAL A 53 -36.20 5.50 -1.23
CA VAL A 53 -37.55 5.13 -1.68
C VAL A 53 -37.39 4.76 -3.15
N SER A 54 -37.38 3.46 -3.41
CA SER A 54 -37.67 2.93 -4.74
C SER A 54 -38.64 1.77 -4.58
N GLU A 55 -39.89 2.11 -4.25
CA GLU A 55 -41.02 1.27 -4.58
C GLU A 55 -41.20 1.32 -6.11
N ARG A 56 -40.63 0.33 -6.80
CA ARG A 56 -41.09 -0.05 -8.14
C ARG A 56 -41.15 -1.57 -8.22
N THR A 57 -42.37 -2.06 -8.17
CA THR A 57 -42.74 -3.43 -8.50
C THR A 57 -42.62 -3.64 -10.00
N THR A 58 -41.51 -4.19 -10.46
CA THR A 58 -41.49 -5.02 -11.66
C THR A 58 -40.19 -5.82 -11.69
N SER A 59 -40.34 -7.12 -11.82
CA SER A 59 -39.31 -8.14 -11.75
C SER A 59 -38.08 -7.81 -12.60
N GLY A 60 -36.91 -7.80 -11.96
CA GLY A 60 -35.61 -7.65 -12.59
C GLY A 60 -34.51 -7.63 -11.54
N LEU A 61 -33.93 -8.78 -11.26
CA LEU A 61 -32.87 -8.98 -10.28
C LEU A 61 -31.56 -8.34 -10.81
N THR A 62 -31.37 -7.03 -10.60
CA THR A 62 -30.06 -6.40 -10.80
C THR A 62 -29.32 -6.45 -9.47
N LEU A 63 -28.40 -7.41 -9.36
CA LEU A 63 -27.35 -7.41 -8.33
C LEU A 63 -26.64 -6.06 -8.36
N SER A 64 -26.92 -5.21 -7.38
CA SER A 64 -26.11 -4.03 -7.07
C SER A 64 -24.76 -4.51 -6.54
N SER A 65 -23.88 -4.87 -7.47
CA SER A 65 -22.51 -5.30 -7.23
C SER A 65 -21.61 -4.10 -7.44
N GLN A 66 -21.33 -3.31 -6.39
CA GLN A 66 -20.13 -2.44 -6.27
C GLN A 66 -20.24 -1.54 -5.03
N PRO A 67 -19.87 -2.06 -3.84
CA PRO A 67 -18.80 -1.40 -3.07
C PRO A 67 -17.75 -2.38 -2.51
N VAL A 68 -18.10 -3.65 -2.30
CA VAL A 68 -17.28 -4.64 -1.58
C VAL A 68 -15.93 -4.93 -2.25
N ALA A 69 -15.84 -4.89 -3.57
CA ALA A 69 -14.57 -5.13 -4.28
C ALA A 69 -13.56 -3.99 -4.06
N SER A 70 -14.04 -2.74 -3.95
CA SER A 70 -13.18 -1.56 -3.83
C SER A 70 -12.55 -1.44 -2.43
N THR A 71 -13.30 -1.78 -1.39
CA THR A 71 -12.83 -1.72 0.00
C THR A 71 -11.85 -2.84 0.31
N GLU A 72 -12.05 -4.05 -0.23
CA GLU A 72 -11.09 -5.14 -0.05
C GLU A 72 -9.77 -4.89 -0.82
N ALA A 73 -9.85 -4.35 -2.03
CA ALA A 73 -8.66 -3.94 -2.80
C ALA A 73 -7.85 -2.87 -2.04
N THR A 74 -8.55 -1.91 -1.43
CA THR A 74 -7.95 -0.89 -0.56
C THR A 74 -7.22 -1.50 0.65
N ARG A 75 -7.90 -2.39 1.38
CA ARG A 75 -7.32 -3.06 2.56
C ARG A 75 -6.07 -3.83 2.18
N SER A 76 -6.14 -4.56 1.06
CA SER A 76 -5.01 -5.28 0.50
C SER A 76 -3.84 -4.35 0.16
N ALA A 77 -4.11 -3.23 -0.54
CA ALA A 77 -3.10 -2.24 -0.89
C ALA A 77 -2.43 -1.58 0.33
N LEU A 78 -3.19 -1.26 1.39
CA LEU A 78 -2.65 -0.73 2.65
C LEU A 78 -1.77 -1.76 3.38
N ASN A 79 -2.22 -3.02 3.43
CA ASN A 79 -1.46 -4.10 4.04
C ASN A 79 -0.17 -4.38 3.26
N GLU A 80 -0.24 -4.38 1.93
CA GLU A 80 0.91 -4.51 1.06
C GLU A 80 1.91 -3.37 1.28
N LEU A 81 1.43 -2.11 1.28
CA LEU A 81 2.28 -0.94 1.55
C LEU A 81 3.01 -1.09 2.90
N ARG A 82 2.31 -1.56 3.94
CA ARG A 82 2.89 -1.82 5.26
C ARG A 82 3.93 -2.94 5.24
N GLN A 83 3.62 -4.05 4.57
CA GLN A 83 4.50 -5.21 4.46
C GLN A 83 5.77 -4.86 3.68
N LEU A 84 5.66 -4.13 2.57
CA LEU A 84 6.81 -3.75 1.76
C LEU A 84 7.68 -2.69 2.45
N SER A 85 7.07 -1.66 3.03
CA SER A 85 7.83 -0.55 3.63
C SER A 85 8.38 -0.85 5.03
N GLY A 86 7.80 -1.82 5.75
CA GLY A 86 8.13 -2.07 7.14
C GLY A 86 7.77 -0.92 8.09
N LEU A 87 6.91 0.01 7.66
CA LEU A 87 6.48 1.15 8.47
C LEU A 87 5.40 0.77 9.49
N THR A 88 5.37 1.48 10.62
CA THR A 88 4.31 1.31 11.61
C THR A 88 3.03 2.04 11.15
N TRP A 89 1.88 1.68 11.74
CA TRP A 89 0.63 2.39 11.49
C TRP A 89 0.72 3.89 11.79
N GLU A 90 1.51 4.28 12.79
CA GLU A 90 1.73 5.69 13.11
C GLU A 90 2.51 6.42 12.01
N GLN A 91 3.56 5.80 11.48
CA GLN A 91 4.35 6.37 10.39
C GLN A 91 3.53 6.47 9.10
N LEU A 92 2.72 5.46 8.80
CA LEU A 92 1.76 5.54 7.69
C LEU A 92 0.76 6.69 7.89
N ALA A 93 0.28 6.91 9.12
CA ALA A 93 -0.63 8.02 9.42
C ALA A 93 0.00 9.39 9.15
N ARG A 94 1.27 9.57 9.54
CA ARG A 94 2.06 10.76 9.19
C ARG A 94 2.21 10.91 7.68
N LEU A 95 2.46 9.80 6.98
CA LEU A 95 2.60 9.78 5.53
C LEU A 95 1.33 10.29 4.82
N PHE A 96 0.16 9.81 5.24
CA PHE A 96 -1.12 10.25 4.67
C PHE A 96 -1.62 11.59 5.24
N ASN A 97 -0.95 12.17 6.24
CA ASN A 97 -1.40 13.33 7.01
C ASN A 97 -2.80 13.13 7.62
N VAL A 98 -3.05 11.95 8.18
CA VAL A 98 -4.32 11.58 8.84
C VAL A 98 -4.09 11.04 10.23
N SER A 99 -5.16 10.94 11.01
CA SER A 99 -5.09 10.28 12.31
C SER A 99 -4.82 8.77 12.15
N ARG A 100 -4.13 8.18 13.14
CA ARG A 100 -3.97 6.72 13.22
C ARG A 100 -5.31 5.98 13.19
N ARG A 101 -6.36 6.57 13.78
CA ARG A 101 -7.71 5.99 13.85
C ARG A 101 -8.35 5.91 12.46
N SER A 102 -8.19 6.95 11.63
CA SER A 102 -8.67 6.96 10.24
C SER A 102 -8.04 5.83 9.42
N LEU A 103 -6.73 5.60 9.60
CA LEU A 103 -6.02 4.54 8.90
C LEU A 103 -6.48 3.14 9.30
N HIS A 104 -6.77 2.93 10.59
CA HIS A 104 -7.37 1.67 11.04
C HIS A 104 -8.76 1.45 10.47
N PHE A 105 -9.58 2.50 10.36
CA PHE A 105 -10.90 2.38 9.73
C PHE A 105 -10.81 1.95 8.26
N TRP A 106 -9.85 2.49 7.51
CA TRP A 106 -9.60 2.06 6.14
C TRP A 106 -9.09 0.61 6.08
N ALA A 107 -8.22 0.22 7.01
CA ALA A 107 -7.78 -1.17 7.14
C ALA A 107 -8.91 -2.14 7.55
N SER A 108 -9.98 -1.63 8.18
CA SER A 108 -11.22 -2.37 8.47
C SER A 108 -12.21 -2.37 7.31
N GLY A 109 -11.94 -1.68 6.20
CA GLY A 109 -12.77 -1.69 4.99
C GLY A 109 -13.73 -0.51 4.83
N GLN A 110 -13.51 0.58 5.57
CA GLN A 110 -14.19 1.84 5.27
C GLN A 110 -13.68 2.41 3.93
N PRO A 111 -14.56 3.07 3.14
CA PRO A 111 -14.16 3.67 1.87
C PRO A 111 -13.14 4.80 2.09
N LEU A 112 -12.20 4.96 1.15
CA LEU A 112 -11.31 6.12 1.13
C LEU A 112 -11.96 7.28 0.38
N TYR A 113 -11.46 8.48 0.70
CA TYR A 113 -11.69 9.64 -0.14
C TYR A 113 -10.83 9.54 -1.42
N PRO A 114 -11.32 9.96 -2.61
CA PRO A 114 -10.62 9.78 -3.87
C PRO A 114 -9.18 10.32 -3.90
N SER A 115 -8.90 11.45 -3.25
CA SER A 115 -7.52 11.99 -3.19
C SER A 115 -6.55 11.10 -2.40
N ASN A 116 -7.06 10.39 -1.37
CA ASN A 116 -6.26 9.45 -0.60
C ASN A 116 -6.05 8.13 -1.36
N GLU A 117 -6.99 7.71 -2.19
CA GLU A 117 -6.82 6.56 -3.08
C GLU A 117 -5.72 6.82 -4.11
N GLU A 118 -5.72 8.00 -4.73
CA GLU A 118 -4.65 8.39 -5.64
C GLU A 118 -3.29 8.40 -4.93
N ARG A 119 -3.25 8.98 -3.73
CA ARG A 119 -2.04 9.02 -2.90
C ARG A 119 -1.54 7.62 -2.55
N LEU A 120 -2.45 6.71 -2.17
CA LEU A 120 -2.14 5.32 -1.86
C LEU A 120 -1.53 4.61 -3.06
N ASN A 121 -2.13 4.77 -4.25
CA ASN A 121 -1.63 4.15 -5.47
C ASN A 121 -0.25 4.68 -5.88
N ARG A 122 -0.03 6.01 -5.80
CA ARG A 122 1.28 6.63 -6.07
C ARG A 122 2.35 6.13 -5.09
N LEU A 123 1.99 6.02 -3.81
CA LEU A 123 2.90 5.50 -2.78
C LEU A 123 3.23 4.04 -3.00
N LEU A 124 2.23 3.21 -3.27
CA LEU A 124 2.42 1.79 -3.51
C LEU A 124 3.33 1.57 -4.73
N GLY A 125 3.12 2.32 -5.81
CA GLY A 125 3.99 2.28 -6.99
C GLY A 125 5.45 2.68 -6.67
N THR A 126 5.63 3.70 -5.83
CA THR A 126 6.96 4.16 -5.41
C THR A 126 7.65 3.15 -4.50
N VAL A 127 6.94 2.62 -3.50
CA VAL A 127 7.47 1.61 -2.57
C VAL A 127 7.80 0.31 -3.29
N ARG A 128 6.96 -0.13 -4.23
CA ARG A 128 7.26 -1.29 -5.10
C ARG A 128 8.52 -1.06 -5.93
N TYR A 129 8.72 0.16 -6.46
CA TYR A 129 9.90 0.50 -7.24
C TYR A 129 11.19 0.46 -6.41
N ILE A 130 11.17 0.93 -5.16
CA ILE A 130 12.37 0.97 -4.29
C ILE A 130 12.57 -0.31 -3.48
N ASN A 131 11.63 -1.26 -3.53
CA ASN A 131 11.67 -2.49 -2.74
C ASN A 131 12.93 -3.34 -3.03
N ARG A 132 13.73 -3.62 -1.99
CA ARG A 132 14.94 -4.46 -2.06
C ARG A 132 14.68 -5.93 -1.73
N GLY A 133 13.43 -6.31 -1.46
CA GLY A 133 13.02 -7.67 -1.10
C GLY A 133 12.91 -7.93 0.41
N SER A 134 13.28 -6.96 1.26
CA SER A 134 13.09 -7.05 2.71
C SER A 134 12.52 -5.76 3.29
N ALA A 135 11.48 -5.91 4.11
CA ALA A 135 10.83 -4.81 4.81
C ALA A 135 11.77 -4.05 5.74
N SER A 136 12.71 -4.74 6.41
CA SER A 136 13.66 -4.09 7.32
C SER A 136 14.67 -3.21 6.57
N ILE A 137 15.13 -3.66 5.40
CA ILE A 137 16.03 -2.91 4.52
C ILE A 137 15.30 -1.69 3.95
N ASN A 138 14.07 -1.87 3.48
CA ASN A 138 13.28 -0.76 2.96
C ASN A 138 13.01 0.29 4.06
N ARG A 139 12.68 -0.16 5.27
CA ARG A 139 12.50 0.71 6.43
C ARG A 139 13.77 1.49 6.76
N SER A 140 14.93 0.83 6.78
CA SER A 140 16.19 1.53 7.08
C SER A 140 16.48 2.59 6.04
N ILE A 141 16.28 2.31 4.74
CA ILE A 141 16.48 3.28 3.65
C ILE A 141 15.51 4.47 3.79
N LEU A 142 14.24 4.22 4.09
CA LEU A 142 13.24 5.28 4.22
C LEU A 142 13.49 6.22 5.42
N LEU A 143 14.11 5.70 6.49
CA LEU A 143 14.37 6.44 7.73
C LEU A 143 15.80 6.97 7.84
N SER A 144 16.75 6.43 7.07
CA SER A 144 18.12 6.93 7.04
C SER A 144 18.21 8.18 6.16
N PRO A 145 18.97 9.22 6.57
CA PRO A 145 19.26 10.32 5.69
C PRO A 145 20.03 9.82 4.45
N SER A 146 19.66 10.32 3.29
CA SER A 146 20.40 10.05 2.05
C SER A 146 21.69 10.88 1.98
N SER A 147 22.47 10.73 0.91
CA SER A 147 23.67 11.53 0.60
C SER A 147 23.43 13.03 0.71
N ASP A 148 22.22 13.47 0.35
CA ASP A 148 21.83 14.88 0.30
C ASP A 148 21.33 15.41 1.66
N GLY A 149 21.41 14.59 2.72
CA GLY A 149 20.96 14.91 4.07
C GLY A 149 19.43 14.87 4.27
N ARG A 150 18.66 14.69 3.19
CA ARG A 150 17.19 14.57 3.24
C ARG A 150 16.77 13.15 3.60
N ILE A 151 15.71 13.03 4.38
CA ILE A 151 15.12 11.74 4.76
C ILE A 151 14.07 11.37 3.69
N PRO A 152 14.15 10.19 3.05
CA PRO A 152 13.21 9.82 2.00
C PRO A 152 11.75 9.75 2.47
N LEU A 153 11.50 9.39 3.74
CA LEU A 153 10.16 9.44 4.31
C LEU A 153 9.55 10.84 4.26
N ASP A 154 10.33 11.88 4.53
CA ASP A 154 9.85 13.27 4.52
C ASP A 154 9.53 13.74 3.09
N LEU A 155 10.29 13.27 2.10
CA LEU A 155 9.99 13.51 0.68
C LEU A 155 8.66 12.85 0.27
N LEU A 156 8.37 11.66 0.78
CA LEU A 156 7.08 10.99 0.55
C LEU A 156 5.91 11.74 1.23
N ILE A 157 6.14 12.32 2.40
CA ILE A 157 5.16 13.18 3.08
C ILE A 157 4.88 14.43 2.23
N ALA A 158 5.92 15.04 1.65
CA ALA A 158 5.81 16.19 0.74
C ALA A 158 5.20 15.84 -0.64
N GLY A 159 5.11 14.55 -0.98
CA GLY A 159 4.56 14.07 -2.25
C GLY A 159 5.56 14.06 -3.40
N TRP A 160 6.86 14.17 -3.13
CA TRP A 160 7.93 14.17 -4.13
C TRP A 160 8.35 12.73 -4.49
N TYR A 161 7.42 11.97 -5.04
CA TYR A 161 7.58 10.54 -5.33
C TYR A 161 8.72 10.25 -6.32
N GLU A 162 8.84 11.06 -7.38
CA GLU A 162 9.86 10.85 -8.41
C GLU A 162 11.27 11.14 -7.90
N GLU A 163 11.43 12.15 -7.03
CA GLU A 163 12.71 12.44 -6.39
C GLU A 163 13.18 11.27 -5.53
N VAL A 164 12.25 10.63 -4.79
CA VAL A 164 12.57 9.43 -3.99
C VAL A 164 13.03 8.28 -4.89
N LYS A 165 12.39 8.08 -6.06
CA LYS A 165 12.81 7.06 -7.03
C LYS A 165 14.20 7.35 -7.59
N GLN A 166 14.51 8.60 -7.90
CA GLN A 166 15.82 9.01 -8.41
C GLN A 166 16.91 8.87 -7.33
N LEU A 167 16.59 9.28 -6.10
CA LEU A 167 17.51 9.27 -4.96
C LEU A 167 17.90 7.85 -4.54
N ILE A 168 16.93 6.94 -4.42
CA ILE A 168 17.16 5.55 -3.98
C ILE A 168 17.53 4.64 -5.16
N GLY A 169 17.07 4.99 -6.37
CA GLY A 169 17.11 4.12 -7.53
C GLY A 169 16.13 2.95 -7.44
N SER A 170 16.05 2.16 -8.53
CA SER A 170 15.24 0.94 -8.53
C SER A 170 15.75 0.01 -7.44
N GLY A 171 14.90 -0.25 -6.44
CA GLY A 171 14.86 -1.46 -5.61
C GLY A 171 15.06 -2.67 -6.49
N ASN A 172 15.90 -3.63 -6.09
CA ASN A 172 16.28 -4.82 -6.85
C ASN A 172 15.12 -5.36 -7.71
N THR A 173 14.96 -4.82 -8.92
CA THR A 173 14.69 -5.69 -10.03
C THR A 173 15.92 -6.56 -10.02
N PRO A 174 15.81 -7.89 -9.95
CA PRO A 174 16.92 -8.69 -10.43
C PRO A 174 17.19 -8.10 -11.81
N GLN A 175 18.27 -7.33 -11.96
CA GLN A 175 18.92 -7.25 -13.25
C GLN A 175 19.01 -8.71 -13.59
N LYS A 176 18.20 -9.15 -14.57
CA LYS A 176 18.37 -10.47 -15.16
C LYS A 176 19.84 -10.46 -15.48
N SER A 177 20.63 -11.14 -14.65
CA SER A 177 22.04 -11.26 -14.89
C SER A 177 22.08 -11.78 -16.32
N PRO A 178 22.74 -11.06 -17.25
CA PRO A 178 22.71 -11.47 -18.64
C PRO A 178 23.12 -12.93 -18.62
N LEU A 179 22.17 -13.82 -18.95
CA LEU A 179 22.37 -15.24 -18.77
C LEU A 179 23.59 -15.54 -19.63
N LYS A 180 24.67 -16.05 -19.02
CA LYS A 180 25.82 -16.50 -19.78
C LYS A 180 25.26 -17.51 -20.79
N PRO A 181 25.47 -17.31 -22.10
CA PRO A 181 25.02 -18.29 -23.08
C PRO A 181 25.56 -19.65 -22.68
N LEU A 182 24.73 -20.69 -22.79
CA LEU A 182 25.17 -22.06 -22.48
C LEU A 182 26.44 -22.37 -23.26
N SER A 183 27.38 -23.06 -22.63
CA SER A 183 28.55 -23.59 -23.34
C SER A 183 28.10 -24.57 -24.42
N GLU A 184 28.87 -24.65 -25.52
CA GLU A 184 28.58 -25.54 -26.65
C GLU A 184 28.42 -27.01 -26.19
N ASP A 185 29.23 -27.46 -25.24
CA ASP A 185 29.12 -28.81 -24.66
C ASP A 185 27.79 -29.06 -23.93
N ALA A 186 27.28 -28.06 -23.21
CA ALA A 186 26.01 -28.15 -22.50
C ALA A 186 24.82 -28.10 -23.46
N ILE A 187 24.98 -27.44 -24.62
CA ILE A 187 24.00 -27.49 -25.71
C ILE A 187 24.01 -28.90 -26.32
N ALA A 188 25.18 -29.42 -26.70
CA ALA A 188 25.33 -30.74 -27.33
C ALA A 188 24.77 -31.88 -26.46
N SER A 189 25.00 -31.84 -25.14
CA SER A 189 24.49 -32.85 -24.20
C SER A 189 22.96 -32.82 -24.02
N ARG A 190 22.32 -31.71 -24.38
CA ARG A 190 20.86 -31.51 -24.29
C ARG A 190 20.17 -31.62 -25.65
N MET A 191 20.93 -31.79 -26.73
CA MET A 191 20.33 -32.02 -28.05
C MET A 191 19.67 -33.40 -28.05
N PRO A 192 18.43 -33.52 -28.54
CA PRO A 192 17.83 -34.83 -28.76
C PRO A 192 18.71 -35.64 -29.73
N GLN A 193 18.70 -36.96 -29.57
CA GLN A 193 19.36 -37.85 -30.52
C GLN A 193 18.81 -37.62 -31.92
N LYS A 194 19.69 -37.75 -32.91
CA LYS A 194 19.30 -37.53 -34.31
C LYS A 194 18.23 -38.55 -34.69
N PRO A 195 17.21 -38.15 -35.46
CA PRO A 195 16.14 -39.04 -35.85
C PRO A 195 16.66 -40.27 -36.60
N GLU A 196 17.73 -40.15 -37.38
CA GLU A 196 18.41 -41.26 -38.07
C GLU A 196 18.88 -42.39 -37.10
N GLU A 197 19.22 -42.05 -35.86
CA GLU A 197 19.61 -42.99 -34.81
C GLU A 197 18.41 -43.56 -34.04
N LEU A 198 17.24 -42.92 -34.17
CA LEU A 198 15.96 -43.36 -33.58
C LEU A 198 15.15 -44.28 -34.51
N VAL A 199 15.58 -44.44 -35.78
CA VAL A 199 14.82 -45.10 -36.86
C VAL A 199 14.88 -46.64 -36.84
N ASP A 200 15.54 -47.25 -35.85
CA ASP A 200 15.31 -48.68 -35.55
C ASP A 200 14.01 -48.93 -34.75
N ALA A 201 13.31 -47.86 -34.34
CA ALA A 201 11.93 -47.97 -33.89
C ALA A 201 11.02 -48.17 -35.10
N LEU A 202 10.67 -49.43 -35.36
CA LEU A 202 9.62 -49.85 -36.29
C LEU A 202 8.40 -48.94 -36.08
N HIS A 203 8.12 -48.06 -37.06
CA HIS A 203 6.98 -47.16 -36.94
C HIS A 203 5.72 -48.01 -37.06
N ASP A 204 5.07 -48.30 -35.94
CA ASP A 204 3.75 -48.91 -35.95
C ASP A 204 2.81 -47.97 -36.73
N PRO A 205 2.15 -48.44 -37.79
CA PRO A 205 1.29 -47.60 -38.60
C PRO A 205 0.13 -47.08 -37.74
N ILE A 206 0.18 -45.79 -37.42
CA ILE A 206 -0.87 -45.10 -36.65
C ILE A 206 -2.18 -45.27 -37.42
N HIS A 207 -3.11 -46.05 -36.87
CA HIS A 207 -4.49 -46.13 -37.36
C HIS A 207 -5.15 -44.76 -37.21
N ARG A 208 -5.11 -43.97 -38.29
CA ARG A 208 -5.95 -42.78 -38.45
C ARG A 208 -7.35 -43.25 -38.82
N GLU A 209 -8.24 -43.30 -37.85
CA GLU A 209 -9.66 -43.24 -38.17
C GLU A 209 -9.92 -41.87 -38.81
N VAL A 210 -10.23 -41.88 -40.10
CA VAL A 210 -10.58 -40.67 -40.86
C VAL A 210 -11.99 -40.25 -40.48
N GLY A 211 -12.15 -39.80 -39.23
CA GLY A 211 -13.35 -39.14 -38.77
C GLY A 211 -13.50 -37.82 -39.53
N ARG A 212 -14.60 -37.66 -40.28
CA ARG A 212 -14.93 -36.45 -41.04
C ARG A 212 -14.78 -35.21 -40.15
N SER A 213 -13.76 -34.40 -40.43
CA SER A 213 -13.53 -33.13 -39.76
C SER A 213 -14.69 -32.18 -40.07
N ARG A 214 -15.40 -31.72 -39.04
CA ARG A 214 -16.42 -30.69 -39.18
C ARG A 214 -15.73 -29.35 -39.45
N THR A 215 -16.03 -28.73 -40.59
CA THR A 215 -15.58 -27.38 -40.90
C THR A 215 -16.31 -26.36 -40.03
N VAL A 216 -15.57 -25.59 -39.23
CA VAL A 216 -16.14 -24.49 -38.43
C VAL A 216 -16.38 -23.28 -39.35
N ARG A 217 -17.61 -22.77 -39.38
CA ARG A 217 -17.99 -21.56 -40.13
C ARG A 217 -17.86 -20.34 -39.22
N ALA A 218 -16.90 -19.47 -39.52
CA ALA A 218 -16.74 -18.20 -38.80
C ALA A 218 -17.86 -17.20 -39.18
N VAL A 219 -18.48 -16.60 -38.17
CA VAL A 219 -19.47 -15.53 -38.32
C VAL A 219 -18.75 -14.18 -38.15
N ARG A 220 -18.72 -13.35 -39.20
CA ARG A 220 -18.25 -11.95 -39.12
C ARG A 220 -19.38 -11.06 -38.60
N SER A 221 -19.20 -10.44 -37.45
CA SER A 221 -20.06 -9.34 -36.99
C SER A 221 -19.70 -8.05 -37.74
N ARG A 222 -20.70 -7.39 -38.32
CA ARG A 222 -20.54 -6.05 -38.91
C ARG A 222 -20.55 -5.00 -37.79
N LYS A 223 -19.46 -4.26 -37.66
CA LYS A 223 -19.37 -3.01 -36.91
C LYS A 223 -20.19 -1.94 -37.66
N ARG A 224 -21.21 -1.35 -37.03
CA ARG A 224 -21.87 -0.13 -37.51
C ARG A 224 -21.07 1.05 -36.97
N ASP A 225 -20.43 1.79 -37.87
CA ASP A 225 -20.04 3.17 -37.59
C ASP A 225 -21.28 4.04 -37.82
N SER A 226 -21.79 4.64 -36.74
CA SER A 226 -22.80 5.70 -36.79
C SER A 226 -22.09 7.02 -36.54
N ASN A 227 -21.87 7.75 -37.63
CA ASN A 227 -21.42 9.13 -37.63
C ASN A 227 -22.64 10.00 -37.97
N GLN A 228 -23.20 10.68 -36.96
CA GLN A 228 -24.00 11.90 -37.08
C GLN A 228 -23.76 12.74 -35.84
#